data_AF-A0A133U9V8-F1
#
_entry.id   AF-A0A133U9V8-F1
#
_cell.length_a   1.000
_cell.length_b   1.000
_cell.length_c   1.000
_cell.angle_alpha   90.00
_cell.angle_beta   90.00
_cell.angle_gamma   90.00
#
_symmetry.space_group_name_H-M   'P 1'
#
loop_
_entity.id
_entity.type
_entity.pdbx_description
1 polymer ?
#
loop_
_entity_poly.entity_id
_entity_poly.type
_entity_poly.pdbx_seq_one_letter_code
_entity_poly.pdbx_strand_id
1 'polypeptide(L)'
;MWVVIFGGGSKIDGGKAANVLATYRPDEAAEALTLDWNEADSIDPYFGTGNVTKVKESTGKKMIPMIAVQTASGSGAHLTKYSNITDPVKSQKKLIVDDAIIPEKEKKIFHSS
;
A
#
# COMPACT_ATOMS: atom_id res chain seq x y z
N MET A 1 16.11 5.30 -0.61
CA MET A 1 15.03 6.28 -0.84
C MET A 1 14.05 6.19 0.32
N TRP A 2 13.41 7.28 0.72
CA TRP A 2 12.40 7.33 1.79
C TRP A 2 11.16 8.04 1.27
N VAL A 3 9.99 7.61 1.72
CA VAL A 3 8.71 8.29 1.44
C VAL A 3 8.22 8.95 2.73
N VAL A 4 7.93 10.25 2.69
CA VAL A 4 7.30 10.98 3.80
C VAL A 4 5.94 11.45 3.35
N ILE A 5 4.89 11.08 4.08
CA ILE A 5 3.52 11.50 3.79
C ILE A 5 3.02 12.32 4.97
N PHE A 6 2.55 13.53 4.68
CA PHE A 6 2.02 14.46 5.66
C PHE A 6 0.56 14.78 5.33
N GLY A 7 -0.37 14.52 6.26
CA GLY A 7 -1.77 14.91 6.06
C GLY A 7 -2.80 14.05 6.79
N GLY A 8 -4.04 14.11 6.29
CA GLY A 8 -5.17 13.29 6.72
C GLY A 8 -5.10 11.83 6.25
N GLY A 9 -6.03 10.99 6.70
CA GLY A 9 -6.07 9.56 6.35
C GLY A 9 -6.09 9.28 4.84
N SER A 10 -6.82 10.07 4.07
CA SER A 10 -6.85 9.95 2.60
C SER A 10 -5.48 10.14 1.93
N LYS A 11 -4.64 11.06 2.44
CA LYS A 11 -3.29 11.26 1.91
C LYS A 11 -2.38 10.09 2.24
N ILE A 12 -2.51 9.56 3.46
CA ILE A 12 -1.76 8.39 3.92
C ILE A 12 -2.14 7.16 3.09
N ASP A 13 -3.44 6.92 2.88
CA ASP A 13 -3.93 5.80 2.07
C ASP A 13 -3.43 5.88 0.63
N GLY A 14 -3.55 7.05 -0.01
CA GLY A 14 -3.01 7.28 -1.36
C GLY A 14 -1.50 7.10 -1.42
N GLY A 15 -0.76 7.57 -0.42
CA GLY A 15 0.68 7.40 -0.37
C GLY A 15 1.13 5.95 -0.14
N LYS A 16 0.38 5.15 0.62
CA LYS A 16 0.62 3.70 0.73
C LYS A 16 0.50 3.01 -0.63
N ALA A 17 -0.58 3.29 -1.36
CA ALA A 17 -0.77 2.73 -2.70
C ALA A 17 0.33 3.19 -3.68
N ALA A 18 0.71 4.46 -3.64
CA ALA A 18 1.83 4.97 -4.43
C ALA A 18 3.16 4.26 -4.11
N ASN A 19 3.40 3.94 -2.83
CA ASN A 19 4.60 3.20 -2.42
C ASN A 19 4.61 1.75 -2.95
N VAL A 20 3.45 1.10 -3.04
CA VAL A 20 3.32 -0.21 -3.68
C VAL A 20 3.79 -0.13 -5.14
N LEU A 21 3.23 0.81 -5.92
CA LEU A 21 3.59 1.01 -7.33
C LEU A 21 5.04 1.47 -7.53
N ALA A 22 5.59 2.21 -6.58
CA ALA A 22 7.00 2.63 -6.63
C ALA A 22 7.97 1.49 -6.29
N THR A 23 7.51 0.46 -5.57
CA THR A 23 8.34 -0.68 -5.15
C THR A 23 8.36 -1.79 -6.19
N TYR A 24 7.19 -2.14 -6.72
CA TYR A 24 7.00 -3.30 -7.59
C TYR A 24 6.68 -2.87 -9.01
N ARG A 25 7.32 -3.53 -9.97
CA ARG A 25 7.08 -3.27 -11.39
C ARG A 25 5.87 -4.08 -11.90
N PRO A 26 5.21 -3.64 -12.98
CA PRO A 26 4.10 -4.39 -13.57
C PRO A 26 4.45 -5.85 -13.94
N ASP A 27 5.66 -6.11 -14.44
CA ASP A 27 6.12 -7.47 -14.76
C ASP A 27 6.19 -8.37 -13.53
N GLU A 28 6.62 -7.83 -12.39
CA GLU A 28 6.70 -8.55 -11.12
C GLU A 28 5.31 -8.83 -10.54
N ALA A 29 4.40 -7.87 -10.68
CA ALA A 29 3.01 -8.03 -10.27
C ALA A 29 2.28 -9.08 -11.13
N ALA A 30 2.52 -9.04 -12.45
CA ALA A 30 1.95 -9.99 -13.42
C ALA A 30 2.36 -11.43 -13.09
N GLU A 31 3.65 -11.66 -12.81
CA GLU A 31 4.16 -12.97 -12.45
C GLU A 31 3.58 -13.44 -11.11
N ALA A 32 3.70 -12.63 -10.06
CA ALA A 32 3.31 -13.01 -8.70
C ALA A 32 1.80 -13.20 -8.51
N LEU A 33 0.98 -12.49 -9.30
CA LEU A 33 -0.48 -12.56 -9.22
C LEU A 33 -1.12 -13.33 -10.40
N THR A 34 -0.30 -13.85 -11.34
CA THR A 34 -0.74 -14.59 -12.52
C THR A 34 -1.74 -13.76 -13.38
N LEU A 35 -1.31 -12.58 -13.80
CA LEU A 35 -2.12 -11.61 -14.56
C LEU A 35 -1.51 -11.29 -15.92
N ASP A 36 -2.31 -10.75 -16.85
CA ASP A 36 -1.77 -10.12 -18.05
C ASP A 36 -1.08 -8.78 -17.72
N TRP A 37 -0.15 -8.36 -18.57
CA TRP A 37 0.58 -7.11 -18.38
C TRP A 37 -0.34 -5.88 -18.35
N ASN A 38 -1.41 -5.88 -19.15
CA ASN A 38 -2.38 -4.78 -19.18
C ASN A 38 -3.18 -4.67 -17.87
N GLU A 39 -3.38 -5.77 -17.16
CA GLU A 39 -4.02 -5.78 -15.85
C GLU A 39 -3.04 -5.36 -14.76
N ALA A 40 -1.78 -5.78 -14.90
CA ALA A 40 -0.71 -5.53 -13.95
C ALA A 40 -0.19 -4.08 -13.93
N ASP A 41 -0.33 -3.33 -15.03
CA ASP A 41 0.13 -1.93 -15.15
C ASP A 41 -0.86 -0.93 -14.50
N SER A 42 -1.33 -1.24 -13.30
CA SER A 42 -2.22 -0.37 -12.55
C SER A 42 -2.19 -0.69 -11.05
N ILE A 43 -2.95 0.05 -10.25
CA ILE A 43 -3.17 -0.27 -8.84
C ILE A 43 -4.19 -1.39 -8.64
N ASP A 44 -5.00 -1.71 -9.66
CA ASP A 44 -6.12 -2.65 -9.54
C ASP A 44 -5.73 -4.05 -9.01
N PRO A 45 -4.61 -4.67 -9.46
CA PRO A 45 -4.15 -5.98 -8.97
C PRO A 45 -3.97 -6.08 -7.45
N TYR A 46 -3.66 -4.96 -6.80
CA TYR A 46 -3.33 -4.92 -5.39
C TYR A 46 -4.56 -4.80 -4.49
N PHE A 47 -5.74 -4.53 -5.05
CA PHE A 47 -6.97 -4.51 -4.26
C PHE A 47 -7.34 -5.88 -3.72
N GLY A 48 -8.00 -5.90 -2.57
CA GLY A 48 -8.30 -7.12 -1.81
C GLY A 48 -7.28 -7.36 -0.70
N THR A 49 -7.14 -8.63 -0.30
CA THR A 49 -6.39 -9.02 0.89
C THR A 49 -5.12 -9.78 0.52
N GLY A 50 -3.97 -9.34 1.04
CA GLY A 50 -2.71 -10.08 0.95
C GLY A 50 -2.00 -10.04 -0.41
N ASN A 51 -2.52 -9.32 -1.40
CA ASN A 51 -1.92 -9.28 -2.73
C ASN A 51 -0.58 -8.55 -2.75
N VAL A 52 -0.38 -7.53 -1.92
CA VAL A 52 0.93 -6.85 -1.80
C VAL A 52 1.95 -7.78 -1.14
N THR A 53 1.54 -8.56 -0.13
CA THR A 53 2.39 -9.57 0.51
C THR A 53 2.79 -10.67 -0.47
N LYS A 54 1.89 -11.16 -1.34
CA LYS A 54 2.25 -12.15 -2.38
C LYS A 54 3.35 -11.64 -3.31
N VAL A 55 3.20 -10.41 -3.83
CA VAL A 55 4.21 -9.80 -4.70
C VAL A 55 5.53 -9.57 -3.95
N LYS A 56 5.46 -9.16 -2.69
CA LYS A 56 6.63 -9.02 -1.81
C LYS A 56 7.38 -10.34 -1.64
N GLU A 57 6.67 -11.43 -1.38
CA GLU A 57 7.24 -12.77 -1.17
C GLU A 57 7.84 -13.33 -2.46
N SER A 58 7.16 -13.15 -3.60
CA SER A 58 7.64 -13.58 -4.91
C SER A 58 8.92 -12.84 -5.33
N THR A 59 8.97 -11.51 -5.15
CA THR A 59 10.11 -10.68 -5.56
C THR A 59 11.26 -10.66 -4.54
N GLY A 60 10.98 -10.99 -3.28
CA GLY A 60 11.91 -10.81 -2.15
C GLY A 60 12.21 -9.35 -1.81
N LYS A 61 11.56 -8.38 -2.47
CA LYS A 61 11.80 -6.95 -2.24
C LYS A 61 11.16 -6.48 -0.94
N LYS A 62 11.75 -5.45 -0.35
CA LYS A 62 11.13 -4.71 0.76
C LYS A 62 10.52 -3.43 0.19
N MET A 63 9.34 -3.04 0.70
CA MET A 63 8.78 -1.73 0.39
C MET A 63 9.76 -0.62 0.75
N ILE A 64 9.68 0.49 0.00
CA ILE A 64 10.43 1.69 0.34
C ILE A 64 10.01 2.14 1.75
N PRO A 65 10.97 2.39 2.67
CA PRO A 65 10.66 2.85 4.01
C PRO A 65 9.80 4.13 3.98
N MET A 66 8.73 4.12 4.77
CA MET A 66 7.73 5.19 4.82
C MET A 66 7.59 5.75 6.22
N ILE A 67 7.46 7.08 6.32
CA ILE A 67 7.04 7.81 7.52
C ILE A 67 5.70 8.48 7.20
N ALA A 68 4.65 8.10 7.93
CA ALA A 68 3.34 8.73 7.85
C ALA A 68 3.16 9.68 9.04
N VAL A 69 2.92 10.96 8.76
CA VAL A 69 2.66 11.99 9.76
C VAL A 69 1.20 12.39 9.65
N GLN A 70 0.38 11.86 10.56
CA GLN A 70 -1.05 12.11 10.60
C GLN A 70 -1.33 13.48 11.22
N THR A 71 -1.98 14.37 10.47
CA THR A 71 -2.34 15.72 10.93
C THR A 71 -3.81 15.87 11.31
N ALA A 72 -4.61 14.82 11.15
CA ALA A 72 -6.02 14.79 11.48
C ALA A 72 -6.29 13.66 12.49
N SER A 73 -6.88 13.99 13.64
CA SER A 73 -7.32 12.99 14.62
C SER A 73 -8.59 12.30 14.11
N GLY A 74 -8.57 10.96 14.00
CA GLY A 74 -9.80 10.18 13.78
C GLY A 74 -9.72 8.99 12.82
N SER A 75 -8.77 8.95 11.87
CA SER A 75 -8.74 7.85 10.88
C SER A 75 -7.83 6.68 11.27
N GLY A 76 -6.80 6.92 12.08
CA GLY A 76 -5.77 5.92 12.40
C GLY A 76 -5.08 5.33 11.17
N ALA A 77 -5.24 5.92 9.98
CA ALA A 77 -4.89 5.28 8.71
C ALA A 77 -3.43 4.84 8.66
N HIS A 78 -2.54 5.67 9.21
CA HIS A 78 -1.13 5.36 9.37
C HIS A 78 -0.91 3.98 10.03
N LEU A 79 -1.60 3.68 11.14
CA LEU A 79 -1.42 2.48 11.97
C LEU A 79 -2.01 1.18 11.40
N THR A 80 -2.72 1.26 10.27
CA THR A 80 -3.56 0.15 9.80
C THR A 80 -3.02 -0.52 8.55
N LYS A 81 -3.40 -1.78 8.35
CA LYS A 81 -3.21 -2.53 7.10
C LYS A 81 -4.11 -2.07 5.94
N TYR A 82 -4.85 -0.98 6.12
CA TYR A 82 -5.81 -0.48 5.15
C TYR A 82 -5.21 0.62 4.29
N SER A 83 -5.56 0.62 2.99
CA SER A 83 -5.43 1.75 2.09
C SER A 83 -6.71 1.89 1.27
N ASN A 84 -7.49 2.93 1.57
CA ASN A 84 -8.72 3.25 0.87
C ASN A 84 -8.43 4.13 -0.35
N ILE A 85 -8.67 3.61 -1.55
CA ILE A 85 -8.50 4.34 -2.81
C ILE A 85 -9.87 4.49 -3.48
N THR A 86 -10.24 5.72 -3.81
CA THR A 86 -11.39 5.97 -4.69
C THR A 86 -10.93 5.80 -6.13
N ASP A 87 -11.51 4.83 -6.84
CA ASP A 87 -11.40 4.75 -8.30
C ASP A 87 -12.30 5.85 -8.90
N PRO A 88 -11.74 6.92 -9.50
CA PRO A 88 -12.54 8.04 -9.97
C PRO A 88 -13.35 7.70 -11.23
N VAL A 89 -12.94 6.69 -11.99
CA VAL A 89 -13.62 6.25 -13.22
C VAL A 89 -14.88 5.47 -12.86
N LYS A 90 -14.77 4.59 -11.86
CA LYS A 90 -15.89 3.75 -11.38
C LYS A 90 -16.66 4.36 -10.20
N SER A 91 -16.19 5.48 -9.65
CA SER A 91 -16.70 6.11 -8.41
C SER A 91 -16.85 5.12 -7.25
N GLN A 92 -16.00 4.09 -7.23
CA GLN A 92 -16.05 3.02 -6.25
C GLN A 92 -14.86 3.13 -5.30
N LYS A 93 -15.15 3.01 -4.00
CA LYS A 93 -14.10 2.89 -2.99
C LYS A 93 -13.57 1.46 -3.02
N LYS A 94 -12.33 1.30 -3.49
CA LYS A 94 -11.59 0.03 -3.47
C LYS A 94 -10.58 0.03 -2.32
N LEU A 95 -10.29 -1.15 -1.80
CA LEU A 95 -9.53 -1.31 -0.56
C LEU A 95 -8.38 -2.29 -0.76
N ILE A 96 -7.18 -1.88 -0.33
CA ILE A 96 -6.06 -2.79 -0.10
C ILE A 96 -6.05 -3.12 1.40
N VAL A 97 -5.99 -4.41 1.73
CA VAL A 97 -5.88 -4.93 3.10
C VAL A 97 -4.62 -5.78 3.21
N ASP A 98 -3.52 -5.20 3.65
CA ASP A 98 -2.23 -5.87 3.64
C ASP A 98 -1.27 -5.38 4.75
N ASP A 99 -0.65 -6.30 5.48
CA ASP A 99 0.33 -5.95 6.52
C ASP A 99 1.64 -5.44 5.92
N ALA A 100 1.92 -5.74 4.65
CA ALA A 100 3.05 -5.19 3.93
C ALA A 100 2.99 -3.67 3.88
N ILE A 101 1.79 -3.06 3.78
CA ILE A 101 1.62 -1.61 3.59
C ILE A 101 1.63 -0.77 4.87
N ILE A 102 1.79 -1.39 6.04
CA ILE A 102 1.91 -0.67 7.32
C ILE A 102 3.29 0.00 7.40
N PRO A 103 3.38 1.32 7.70
CA PRO A 103 4.65 2.04 7.87
C PRO A 103 5.58 1.39 8.90
N GLU A 104 6.87 1.32 8.58
CA GLU A 104 7.86 0.56 9.37
C GLU A 104 8.08 1.11 10.78
N LYS A 105 8.04 2.44 10.94
CA LYS A 105 8.19 3.08 12.26
C LYS A 105 7.04 2.74 13.20
N GLU A 106 5.87 2.43 12.66
CA GLU A 106 4.69 2.14 13.46
C GLU A 106 4.67 0.68 13.91
N LYS A 107 5.15 -0.25 13.06
CA LYS A 107 5.34 -1.66 13.47
C LYS A 107 6.18 -1.80 14.74
N LYS A 108 7.21 -0.95 14.91
CA LYS A 108 8.10 -0.97 16.08
C LYS A 108 7.47 -0.38 17.35
N ILE A 109 6.52 0.53 17.22
CA ILE A 109 5.87 1.16 18.38
C ILE A 109 4.84 0.22 19.02
N PHE A 110 4.15 -0.61 18.23
CA PHE A 110 3.08 -1.50 18.73
C PHE A 110 3.55 -2.93 19.09
N HIS A 111 4.75 -3.34 18.69
CA HIS A 111 5.35 -4.62 19.13
C HIS A 111 6.20 -4.49 20.40
N SER A 112 6.29 -3.30 21.00
CA SER A 112 7.00 -3.05 22.26
C SER A 112 6.04 -2.81 23.44
N SER A 113 4.86 -3.43 23.43
CA SER A 113 3.82 -3.30 24.48
C SER A 113 3.38 -4.66 24.97
#